data_AF-A0A397XNM5-F1
#
_entry.id   AF-A0A397XNM5-F1
#
_cell.length_a   1.000
_cell.length_b   1.000
_cell.length_c   1.000
_cell.angle_alpha   90.00
_cell.angle_beta   90.00
_cell.angle_gamma   90.00
#
_symmetry.space_group_name_H-M   'P 1'
#
loop_
_entity.id
_entity.type
_entity.pdbx_description
1 polymer ?
#
loop_
_entity_poly.entity_id
_entity_poly.type
_entity_poly.pdbx_seq_one_letter_code
_entity_poly.pdbx_strand_id
1 'polypeptide(L)'
;MDPNPEPASSGDENNNAVLEHRSFARIGFLGNPSDVYFGRTISFTIGNFWASAKLEPSEHLLIKPHPFHDLVRFDSLDNLVCRLKSEGYYGGVRLLMAICKVFRSYCKDNDIHLHDRNFTLSYDTNIPRQTGLSGSSAIVSATLSCLLDFYSVRHLIRIEVRPNLILNAEKELGIVAGLQDRVAQVYGGGLVHMDFSKEHMDRVGYGIYTIMDINLLPPLHLIYTENPSDSGKNYRVNKKQKIKTTTLTKQQLKLNKKGKIQPAKSPHEGTNRVGTSRLPQKDEPQ
;
A
#
# COMPACT_ATOMS: atom_id res chain seq x y z
N MET A 1 50.86 38.47 26.01
CA MET A 1 49.42 38.63 25.77
C MET A 1 49.24 38.71 24.27
N ASP A 2 48.81 37.62 23.67
CA ASP A 2 48.17 37.55 22.35
C ASP A 2 47.10 36.47 22.50
N PRO A 3 45.80 36.82 22.51
CA PRO A 3 44.73 35.84 22.63
C PRO A 3 43.98 35.77 21.30
N ASN A 4 44.30 34.80 20.45
CA ASN A 4 43.32 34.21 19.53
C ASN A 4 43.85 32.90 18.93
N PRO A 5 43.38 31.72 19.33
CA PRO A 5 43.44 30.55 18.48
C PRO A 5 42.30 30.62 17.48
N GLU A 6 42.62 30.47 16.19
CA GLU A 6 41.63 30.29 15.12
C GLU A 6 40.62 29.19 15.49
N PRO A 7 39.32 29.36 15.19
CA PRO A 7 38.34 28.32 15.43
C PRO A 7 38.61 27.16 14.47
N ALA A 8 38.96 26.00 15.04
CA ALA A 8 38.99 24.72 14.34
C ALA A 8 37.65 24.51 13.61
N SER A 9 37.71 24.30 12.30
CA SER A 9 36.56 23.95 11.48
C SER A 9 36.05 22.55 11.86
N SER A 10 35.19 22.47 12.86
CA SER A 10 34.47 21.25 13.20
C SER A 10 33.13 21.23 12.49
N GLY A 11 33.00 20.40 11.45
CA GLY A 11 31.67 20.03 10.94
C GLY A 11 31.58 19.60 9.48
N ASP A 12 32.46 18.72 8.98
CA ASP A 12 32.30 18.16 7.61
C ASP A 12 32.77 16.70 7.48
N GLU A 13 32.75 15.92 8.58
CA GLU A 13 33.28 14.55 8.57
C GLU A 13 32.30 13.46 8.07
N ASN A 14 31.10 13.81 7.61
CA ASN A 14 30.10 12.81 7.16
C ASN A 14 29.77 12.87 5.65
N ASN A 15 30.56 13.59 4.85
CA ASN A 15 30.21 13.96 3.47
C ASN A 15 30.39 12.86 2.40
N ASN A 16 30.83 11.67 2.79
CA ASN A 16 30.98 10.51 1.89
C ASN A 16 30.11 9.32 2.28
N ALA A 17 29.13 9.53 3.17
CA ALA A 17 28.29 8.46 3.67
C ALA A 17 27.33 7.95 2.59
N VAL A 18 27.34 6.63 2.42
CA VAL A 18 26.33 5.89 1.68
C VAL A 18 25.01 5.97 2.43
N LEU A 19 23.95 6.44 1.79
CA LEU A 19 22.61 6.49 2.36
C LEU A 19 21.78 5.33 1.83
N GLU A 20 21.20 4.55 2.73
CA GLU A 20 20.24 3.49 2.38
C GLU A 20 18.97 3.66 3.21
N HIS A 21 17.84 3.77 2.51
CA HIS A 21 16.52 3.78 3.15
C HIS A 21 15.66 2.65 2.62
N ARG A 22 14.83 2.09 3.51
CA ARG A 22 13.82 1.09 3.18
C ARG A 22 12.42 1.66 3.35
N SER A 23 11.54 1.28 2.45
CA SER A 23 10.10 1.47 2.56
C SER A 23 9.43 0.11 2.46
N PHE A 24 8.45 -0.14 3.32
CA PHE A 24 7.80 -1.44 3.40
C PHE A 24 6.58 -1.53 2.47
N ALA A 25 6.21 -2.75 2.12
CA ALA A 25 4.94 -3.01 1.46
C ALA A 25 3.78 -2.60 2.38
N ARG A 26 2.63 -2.29 1.78
CA ARG A 26 1.44 -1.85 2.51
C ARG A 26 0.23 -2.71 2.19
N ILE A 27 -0.59 -2.95 3.20
CA ILE A 27 -1.91 -3.58 3.11
C ILE A 27 -2.98 -2.52 3.30
N GLY A 28 -3.86 -2.38 2.31
CA GLY A 28 -5.08 -1.59 2.43
C GLY A 28 -6.12 -2.38 3.23
N PHE A 29 -6.27 -2.06 4.51
CA PHE A 29 -7.12 -2.83 5.41
C PHE A 29 -8.61 -2.52 5.19
N LEU A 30 -8.97 -1.23 5.16
CA LEU A 30 -10.34 -0.78 4.97
C LEU A 30 -10.38 0.53 4.17
N GLY A 31 -11.44 0.69 3.38
CA GLY A 31 -11.78 1.95 2.72
C GLY A 31 -11.30 2.11 1.29
N ASN A 32 -10.36 1.32 0.76
CA ASN A 32 -9.96 1.40 -0.65
C ASN A 32 -11.18 1.18 -1.59
N PRO A 33 -11.45 2.03 -2.62
CA PRO A 33 -10.68 3.16 -3.16
C PRO A 33 -11.14 4.56 -2.71
N SER A 34 -11.60 4.71 -1.46
CA SER A 34 -12.10 5.99 -0.94
C SER A 34 -11.08 7.13 -0.96
N ASP A 35 -9.78 6.82 -1.02
CA ASP A 35 -8.70 7.80 -1.13
C ASP A 35 -8.67 8.59 -2.45
N VAL A 36 -9.32 8.10 -3.51
CA VAL A 36 -9.57 8.90 -4.74
C VAL A 36 -10.94 9.58 -4.75
N TYR A 37 -11.78 9.32 -3.76
CA TYR A 37 -13.16 9.84 -3.64
C TYR A 37 -13.38 10.67 -2.38
N PHE A 38 -12.32 11.23 -1.80
CA PHE A 38 -12.36 12.08 -0.61
C PHE A 38 -12.95 11.42 0.65
N GLY A 39 -12.82 10.10 0.76
CA GLY A 39 -13.29 9.34 1.92
C GLY A 39 -12.17 9.03 2.92
N ARG A 40 -12.33 7.95 3.68
CA ARG A 40 -11.40 7.53 4.74
C ARG A 40 -10.86 6.14 4.47
N THR A 41 -9.63 5.89 4.91
CA THR A 41 -8.99 4.58 4.78
C THR A 41 -8.22 4.21 6.03
N ILE A 42 -7.99 2.91 6.20
CA ILE A 42 -7.08 2.36 7.19
C ILE A 42 -6.11 1.44 6.45
N SER A 43 -4.81 1.63 6.67
CA SER A 43 -3.77 0.77 6.08
C SER A 43 -2.63 0.58 7.05
N PHE A 44 -1.86 -0.49 6.87
CA PHE A 44 -0.66 -0.75 7.64
C PHE A 44 0.46 -1.29 6.74
N THR A 45 1.69 -1.22 7.23
CA THR A 45 2.86 -1.76 6.53
C THR A 45 3.22 -3.15 7.03
N ILE A 46 3.88 -3.95 6.19
CA ILE A 46 4.38 -5.29 6.54
C ILE A 46 5.88 -5.38 6.32
N GLY A 47 6.63 -5.81 7.35
CA GLY A 47 8.09 -5.79 7.33
C GLY A 47 8.74 -6.80 6.39
N ASN A 48 8.05 -7.89 6.08
CA ASN A 48 8.60 -9.01 5.28
C ASN A 48 8.88 -8.61 3.83
N PHE A 49 8.19 -7.59 3.32
CA PHE A 49 8.31 -7.09 1.97
C PHE A 49 8.71 -5.62 1.98
N TRP A 50 9.75 -5.28 1.24
CA TRP A 50 10.37 -3.96 1.26
C TRP A 50 10.96 -3.61 -0.11
N ALA A 51 11.06 -2.30 -0.34
CA ALA A 51 11.91 -1.72 -1.37
C ALA A 51 12.95 -0.84 -0.69
N SER A 52 14.20 -0.91 -1.15
CA SER A 52 15.28 -0.04 -0.69
C SER A 52 15.71 0.89 -1.82
N ALA A 53 16.21 2.05 -1.43
CA ALA A 53 16.97 2.92 -2.30
C ALA A 53 18.32 3.18 -1.64
N LYS A 54 19.37 3.14 -2.45
CA LYS A 54 20.73 3.42 -2.03
C LYS A 54 21.27 4.59 -2.84
N LEU A 55 21.71 5.64 -2.16
CA LEU A 55 22.25 6.86 -2.72
C LEU A 55 23.67 7.06 -2.22
N GLU A 56 24.61 7.19 -3.15
CA GLU A 56 26.05 7.33 -2.86
C GLU A 56 26.58 8.58 -3.56
N PRO A 57 27.34 9.46 -2.89
CA PRO A 57 28.01 10.57 -3.57
C PRO A 57 28.88 10.07 -4.73
N SER A 58 28.84 10.74 -5.88
CA SER A 58 29.64 10.39 -7.05
C SER A 58 29.93 11.60 -7.92
N GLU A 59 30.94 11.51 -8.79
CA GLU A 59 31.32 12.60 -9.71
C GLU A 59 30.17 12.99 -10.67
N HIS A 60 29.46 11.99 -11.18
CA HIS A 60 28.32 12.17 -12.08
C HIS A 60 27.03 11.71 -11.43
N LEU A 61 25.91 12.31 -11.83
CA LEU A 61 24.59 11.81 -11.45
C LEU A 61 24.28 10.55 -12.28
N LEU A 62 24.19 9.42 -11.60
CA LEU A 62 23.98 8.11 -12.24
C LEU A 62 22.74 7.41 -11.65
N ILE A 63 21.83 6.96 -12.51
CA ILE A 63 20.73 6.07 -12.10
C ILE A 63 21.11 4.66 -12.53
N LYS A 64 21.48 3.81 -11.58
CA LYS A 64 21.93 2.44 -11.85
C LYS A 64 20.72 1.52 -12.11
N PRO A 65 20.62 0.90 -13.30
CA PRO A 65 19.55 -0.05 -13.58
C PRO A 65 19.62 -1.28 -12.67
N HIS A 66 18.46 -1.79 -12.25
CA HIS A 66 18.41 -3.03 -11.50
C HIS A 66 18.71 -4.24 -12.42
N PRO A 67 19.62 -5.15 -12.03
CA PRO A 67 20.07 -6.25 -12.89
C PRO A 67 18.95 -7.18 -13.36
N PHE A 68 17.86 -7.31 -12.60
CA PHE A 68 16.73 -8.20 -12.94
C PHE A 68 15.47 -7.45 -13.41
N HIS A 69 15.27 -6.22 -12.93
CA HIS A 69 14.01 -5.50 -13.13
C HIS A 69 14.09 -4.48 -14.27
N ASP A 70 15.29 -4.00 -14.58
CA ASP A 70 15.58 -3.08 -15.69
C ASP A 70 16.50 -3.76 -16.73
N LEU A 71 16.20 -5.02 -17.07
CA LEU A 71 16.96 -5.76 -18.07
C LEU A 71 16.89 -5.05 -19.43
N VAL A 72 18.08 -4.78 -19.98
CA VAL A 72 18.26 -4.24 -21.34
C VAL A 72 19.09 -5.18 -22.23
N ARG A 73 19.64 -6.24 -21.63
CA ARG A 73 20.41 -7.28 -22.30
C ARG A 73 19.67 -8.60 -22.16
N PHE A 74 19.49 -9.30 -23.28
CA PHE A 74 18.77 -10.56 -23.37
C PHE A 74 19.58 -11.54 -24.22
N ASP A 75 19.44 -12.84 -23.95
CA ASP A 75 20.17 -13.89 -24.67
C ASP A 75 19.61 -14.13 -26.08
N SER A 76 18.31 -13.86 -26.29
CA SER A 76 17.62 -14.01 -27.56
C SER A 76 16.35 -13.14 -27.63
N LEU A 77 15.76 -13.02 -28.82
CA LEU A 77 14.46 -12.37 -28.99
C LEU A 77 13.34 -13.08 -28.23
N ASP A 78 13.36 -14.42 -28.18
CA ASP A 78 12.38 -15.20 -27.42
C ASP A 78 12.51 -14.95 -25.92
N ASN A 79 13.74 -14.83 -25.40
CA ASN A 79 13.98 -14.48 -24.01
C ASN A 79 13.39 -13.10 -23.67
N LEU A 80 13.62 -12.11 -24.55
CA LEU A 80 13.00 -10.78 -24.44
C LEU A 80 11.47 -10.87 -24.42
N VAL A 81 10.87 -11.55 -25.41
CA VAL A 81 9.40 -11.67 -25.53
C VAL A 81 8.79 -12.35 -24.31
N CYS A 82 9.39 -13.44 -23.83
CA CYS A 82 8.93 -14.15 -22.62
C CYS A 82 8.99 -13.23 -21.39
N ARG A 83 10.11 -12.51 -21.19
CA ARG A 83 10.27 -11.57 -20.07
C ARG A 83 9.28 -10.41 -20.14
N LEU A 84 8.97 -9.89 -21.34
CA LEU A 84 8.00 -8.81 -21.50
C LEU A 84 6.57 -9.27 -21.24
N LYS A 85 6.22 -10.51 -21.58
CA LYS A 85 4.90 -11.09 -21.30
C LYS A 85 4.64 -11.28 -19.81
N SER A 86 5.64 -11.71 -19.04
CA SER A 86 5.47 -11.96 -17.61
C SER A 86 5.58 -10.69 -16.76
N GLU A 87 6.58 -9.85 -17.05
CA GLU A 87 7.02 -8.79 -16.13
C GLU A 87 6.79 -7.37 -16.68
N GLY A 88 6.39 -7.28 -17.95
CA GLY A 88 6.16 -6.04 -18.66
C GLY A 88 7.44 -5.33 -19.12
N TYR A 89 7.22 -4.16 -19.73
CA TYR A 89 8.25 -3.33 -20.37
C TYR A 89 9.01 -2.42 -19.41
N TYR A 90 8.45 -2.18 -18.22
CA TYR A 90 8.92 -1.14 -17.33
C TYR A 90 9.55 -1.68 -16.05
N GLY A 91 10.71 -1.12 -15.70
CA GLY A 91 11.40 -1.33 -14.43
C GLY A 91 11.31 -0.12 -13.50
N GLY A 92 12.20 -0.06 -12.50
CA GLY A 92 12.19 0.98 -11.47
C GLY A 92 13.01 2.22 -11.82
N VAL A 93 13.88 2.18 -12.82
CA VAL A 93 14.68 3.35 -13.25
C VAL A 93 13.79 4.57 -13.52
N ARG A 94 12.65 4.37 -14.20
CA ARG A 94 11.69 5.46 -14.47
C ARG A 94 11.09 6.07 -13.21
N LEU A 95 10.90 5.27 -12.14
CA LEU A 95 10.36 5.73 -10.86
C LEU A 95 11.38 6.64 -10.16
N LEU A 96 12.65 6.22 -10.15
CA LEU A 96 13.78 6.99 -9.62
C LEU A 96 13.92 8.33 -10.36
N MET A 97 13.87 8.31 -11.70
CA MET A 97 13.93 9.55 -12.50
C MET A 97 12.75 10.49 -12.22
N ALA A 98 11.52 9.93 -12.14
CA ALA A 98 10.32 10.72 -11.90
C ALA A 98 10.35 11.43 -10.53
N ILE A 99 10.77 10.73 -9.47
CA ILE A 99 10.85 11.35 -8.14
C ILE A 99 11.98 12.37 -8.05
N CYS A 100 13.13 12.16 -8.71
CA CYS A 100 14.17 13.19 -8.78
C CYS A 100 13.65 14.47 -9.45
N LYS A 101 12.90 14.34 -10.56
CA LYS A 101 12.26 15.48 -11.24
C LYS A 101 11.28 16.20 -10.31
N VAL A 102 10.34 15.46 -9.71
CA VAL A 102 9.31 16.03 -8.82
C VAL A 102 9.93 16.68 -7.58
N PHE A 103 10.92 16.03 -6.97
CA PHE A 103 11.64 16.57 -5.82
C PHE A 103 12.35 17.88 -6.17
N ARG A 104 13.07 17.92 -7.30
CA ARG A 104 13.76 19.14 -7.76
C ARG A 104 12.79 20.27 -8.04
N SER A 105 11.67 19.99 -8.72
CA SER A 105 10.61 20.97 -8.96
C SER A 105 10.02 21.49 -7.65
N TYR A 106 9.66 20.60 -6.72
CA TYR A 106 9.12 21.01 -5.42
C TYR A 106 10.08 21.90 -4.64
N CYS A 107 11.37 21.55 -4.59
CA CYS A 107 12.36 22.38 -3.89
C CYS A 107 12.51 23.75 -4.55
N LYS A 108 12.49 23.81 -5.88
CA LYS A 108 12.52 25.08 -6.62
C LYS A 108 11.28 25.94 -6.33
N ASP A 109 10.09 25.35 -6.33
CA ASP A 109 8.82 26.06 -6.14
C ASP A 109 8.60 26.54 -4.69
N ASN A 110 9.37 26.02 -3.74
CA ASN A 110 9.28 26.36 -2.30
C ASN A 110 10.57 27.02 -1.77
N ASP A 111 11.43 27.53 -2.66
CA ASP A 111 12.69 28.21 -2.32
C ASP A 111 13.63 27.39 -1.40
N ILE A 112 13.60 26.07 -1.54
CA ILE A 112 14.50 25.15 -0.83
C ILE A 112 15.80 25.01 -1.65
N HIS A 113 16.88 25.59 -1.12
CA HIS A 113 18.19 25.50 -1.75
C HIS A 113 18.78 24.08 -1.62
N LEU A 114 19.27 23.54 -2.74
CA LEU A 114 19.94 22.24 -2.82
C LEU A 114 21.40 22.49 -3.24
N HIS A 115 22.35 21.81 -2.61
CA HIS A 115 23.75 21.85 -3.06
C HIS A 115 23.95 21.18 -4.43
N ASP A 116 25.06 21.45 -5.10
CA ASP A 116 25.32 20.96 -6.47
C ASP A 116 26.01 19.59 -6.57
N ARG A 117 26.16 18.87 -5.45
CA ARG A 117 26.78 17.53 -5.45
C ARG A 117 25.95 16.51 -6.22
N ASN A 118 26.65 15.67 -6.99
CA ASN A 118 26.09 14.54 -7.72
C ASN A 118 26.05 13.26 -6.89
N PHE A 119 25.29 12.27 -7.36
CA PHE A 119 25.11 10.99 -6.69
C PHE A 119 24.77 9.86 -7.65
N THR A 120 25.09 8.64 -7.23
CA THR A 120 24.64 7.40 -7.84
C THR A 120 23.46 6.87 -7.04
N LEU A 121 22.35 6.61 -7.73
CA LEU A 121 21.13 6.09 -7.15
C LEU A 121 20.83 4.69 -7.69
N SER A 122 20.54 3.77 -6.79
CA SER A 122 20.10 2.41 -7.11
C SER A 122 18.95 1.99 -6.19
N TYR A 123 18.24 0.94 -6.56
CA TYR A 123 17.15 0.40 -5.76
C TYR A 123 17.19 -1.13 -5.77
N ASP A 124 16.59 -1.74 -4.75
CA ASP A 124 16.32 -3.18 -4.67
C ASP A 124 14.92 -3.39 -4.08
N THR A 125 14.31 -4.54 -4.34
CA THR A 125 12.98 -4.86 -3.81
C THR A 125 12.72 -6.36 -3.81
N ASN A 126 12.11 -6.84 -2.73
CA ASN A 126 11.52 -8.18 -2.68
C ASN A 126 9.98 -8.15 -2.74
N ILE A 127 9.36 -6.98 -2.99
CA ILE A 127 7.91 -6.84 -3.08
C ILE A 127 7.42 -7.52 -4.37
N PRO A 128 6.57 -8.55 -4.28
CA PRO A 128 6.03 -9.23 -5.46
C PRO A 128 5.29 -8.28 -6.38
N ARG A 129 5.55 -8.36 -7.69
CA ARG A 129 4.89 -7.51 -8.68
C ARG A 129 3.41 -7.87 -8.81
N GLN A 130 2.59 -6.86 -9.10
CA GLN A 130 1.16 -7.00 -9.42
C GLN A 130 0.29 -7.67 -8.34
N THR A 131 0.79 -7.80 -7.11
CA THR A 131 0.07 -8.40 -5.97
C THR A 131 -0.75 -7.40 -5.15
N GLY A 132 -0.81 -6.14 -5.59
CA GLY A 132 -1.46 -5.08 -4.84
C GLY A 132 -0.73 -4.71 -3.55
N LEU A 133 0.57 -5.01 -3.42
CA LEU A 133 1.41 -4.68 -2.25
C LEU A 133 2.17 -3.35 -2.34
N SER A 134 1.87 -2.53 -3.36
CA SER A 134 2.39 -1.16 -3.49
C SER A 134 3.91 -1.04 -3.72
N GLY A 135 4.46 -1.93 -4.53
CA GLY A 135 5.90 -1.95 -4.82
C GLY A 135 6.43 -0.67 -5.49
N SER A 136 5.66 -0.06 -6.41
CA SER A 136 6.09 1.18 -7.09
C SER A 136 6.25 2.33 -6.11
N SER A 137 5.23 2.59 -5.30
CA SER A 137 5.24 3.66 -4.32
C SER A 137 6.29 3.42 -3.22
N ALA A 138 6.60 2.14 -2.89
CA ALA A 138 7.66 1.81 -1.94
C ALA A 138 9.04 2.24 -2.47
N ILE A 139 9.36 1.92 -3.73
CA ILE A 139 10.62 2.32 -4.39
C ILE A 139 10.74 3.85 -4.39
N VAL A 140 9.66 4.55 -4.75
CA VAL A 140 9.63 6.01 -4.79
C VAL A 140 9.78 6.61 -3.39
N SER A 141 9.12 6.04 -2.37
CA SER A 141 9.19 6.47 -0.97
C SER A 141 10.60 6.31 -0.38
N ALA A 142 11.24 5.16 -0.63
CA ALA A 142 12.62 4.91 -0.23
C ALA A 142 13.58 5.92 -0.89
N THR A 143 13.39 6.16 -2.19
CA THR A 143 14.20 7.12 -2.95
C THR A 143 14.03 8.55 -2.42
N LEU A 144 12.80 8.99 -2.16
CA LEU A 144 12.52 10.30 -1.59
C LEU A 144 13.24 10.44 -0.23
N SER A 145 13.24 9.40 0.59
CA SER A 145 13.95 9.42 1.87
C SER A 145 15.45 9.65 1.70
N CYS A 146 16.11 8.96 0.76
CA CYS A 146 17.51 9.21 0.46
C CYS A 146 17.76 10.66 -0.02
N LEU A 147 16.89 11.20 -0.87
CA LEU A 147 17.03 12.59 -1.36
C LEU A 147 16.90 13.61 -0.23
N LEU A 148 15.92 13.41 0.67
CA LEU A 148 15.70 14.30 1.81
C LEU A 148 16.93 14.37 2.72
N ASP A 149 17.61 13.24 2.94
CA ASP A 149 18.78 13.16 3.82
C ASP A 149 20.07 13.59 3.11
N PHE A 150 20.25 13.20 1.84
CA PHE A 150 21.40 13.61 1.04
C PHE A 150 21.53 15.13 0.94
N TYR A 151 20.40 15.80 0.68
CA TYR A 151 20.34 17.27 0.63
C TYR A 151 20.09 17.93 1.98
N SER A 152 19.98 17.15 3.07
CA SER A 152 19.73 17.65 4.44
C SER A 152 18.47 18.53 4.56
N VAL A 153 17.43 18.26 3.77
CA VAL A 153 16.19 19.06 3.69
C VAL A 153 14.97 18.37 4.30
N ARG A 154 15.16 17.21 4.96
CA ARG A 154 14.05 16.46 5.59
C ARG A 154 13.17 17.31 6.50
N HIS A 155 13.76 18.22 7.26
CA HIS A 155 13.06 19.09 8.20
C HIS A 155 12.27 20.21 7.51
N LEU A 156 12.63 20.58 6.28
CA LEU A 156 11.93 21.60 5.46
C LEU A 156 10.69 21.04 4.77
N ILE A 157 10.68 19.72 4.49
CA ILE A 157 9.55 19.05 3.84
C ILE A 157 8.75 18.27 4.87
N ARG A 158 7.64 18.87 5.28
CA ARG A 158 6.67 18.31 6.23
C ARG A 158 6.23 16.89 5.86
N ILE A 159 6.07 16.03 6.86
CA ILE A 159 5.75 14.61 6.65
C ILE A 159 4.43 14.41 5.91
N GLU A 160 3.45 15.28 6.12
CA GLU A 160 2.14 15.25 5.45
C GLU A 160 2.22 15.56 3.95
N VAL A 161 3.26 16.27 3.51
CA VAL A 161 3.45 16.67 2.10
C VAL A 161 4.17 15.58 1.30
N ARG A 162 5.05 14.79 1.95
CA ARG A 162 5.86 13.75 1.28
C ARG A 162 5.03 12.73 0.49
N PRO A 163 3.86 12.25 0.95
CA PRO A 163 2.99 11.39 0.15
C PRO A 163 2.58 12.01 -1.19
N ASN A 164 2.32 13.32 -1.23
CA ASN A 164 1.95 14.00 -2.47
C ASN A 164 3.11 14.01 -3.47
N LEU A 165 4.36 14.16 -3.02
CA LEU A 165 5.53 14.08 -3.90
C LEU A 165 5.65 12.69 -4.55
N ILE A 166 5.44 11.64 -3.75
CA ILE A 166 5.45 10.25 -4.23
C ILE A 166 4.34 10.04 -5.26
N LEU A 167 3.11 10.49 -4.95
CA LEU A 167 1.98 10.41 -5.87
C LEU A 167 2.25 11.17 -7.18
N ASN A 168 2.82 12.37 -7.10
CA ASN A 168 3.10 13.17 -8.27
C ASN A 168 4.15 12.50 -9.17
N ALA A 169 5.16 11.84 -8.60
CA ALA A 169 6.12 11.05 -9.38
C ALA A 169 5.44 9.86 -10.10
N GLU A 170 4.46 9.21 -9.47
CA GLU A 170 3.67 8.16 -10.14
C GLU A 170 2.79 8.73 -11.27
N LYS A 171 2.18 9.92 -11.06
CA LYS A 171 1.38 10.62 -12.08
C LYS A 171 2.20 11.03 -13.30
N GLU A 172 3.45 11.45 -13.13
CA GLU A 172 4.37 11.76 -14.25
C GLU A 172 4.52 10.57 -15.20
N LEU A 173 4.39 9.35 -14.69
CA LEU A 173 4.50 8.11 -15.46
C LEU A 173 3.14 7.57 -15.94
N GLY A 174 2.06 8.33 -15.76
CA GLY A 174 0.69 7.94 -16.11
C GLY A 174 0.10 6.86 -15.20
N ILE A 175 0.68 6.63 -14.01
CA ILE A 175 0.15 5.66 -13.04
C ILE A 175 -1.02 6.29 -12.31
N VAL A 176 -2.20 5.68 -12.44
CA VAL A 176 -3.42 6.09 -11.73
C VAL A 176 -3.44 5.45 -10.35
N ALA A 177 -3.32 6.24 -9.28
CA ALA A 177 -3.28 5.75 -7.91
C ALA A 177 -3.83 6.78 -6.89
N GLY A 178 -4.32 6.30 -5.74
CA GLY A 178 -4.84 7.11 -4.62
C GLY A 178 -3.91 7.17 -3.40
N LEU A 179 -4.05 8.21 -2.56
CA LEU A 179 -3.04 8.61 -1.56
C LEU A 179 -2.68 7.57 -0.50
N GLN A 180 -3.52 6.55 -0.31
CA GLN A 180 -3.39 5.58 0.77
C GLN A 180 -2.00 4.93 0.84
N ASP A 181 -1.49 4.52 -0.32
CA ASP A 181 -0.27 3.75 -0.52
C ASP A 181 0.96 4.42 0.10
N ARG A 182 1.22 5.65 -0.33
CA ARG A 182 2.37 6.45 0.11
C ARG A 182 2.20 7.01 1.51
N VAL A 183 0.98 7.28 1.97
CA VAL A 183 0.77 7.73 3.36
C VAL A 183 1.21 6.62 4.31
N ALA A 184 0.76 5.37 4.11
CA ALA A 184 1.18 4.24 4.94
C ALA A 184 2.71 4.05 4.92
N GLN A 185 3.34 4.21 3.76
CA GLN A 185 4.77 4.03 3.58
C GLN A 185 5.63 5.15 4.19
N VAL A 186 5.19 6.40 4.10
CA VAL A 186 5.90 7.56 4.65
C VAL A 186 5.80 7.58 6.18
N TYR A 187 4.62 7.29 6.72
CA TYR A 187 4.42 7.30 8.17
C TYR A 187 5.11 6.12 8.85
N GLY A 188 5.20 4.98 8.15
CA GLY A 188 5.94 3.80 8.58
C GLY A 188 5.42 3.20 9.90
N GLY A 189 5.93 2.01 10.25
CA GLY A 189 5.92 1.52 11.64
C GLY A 189 4.57 1.17 12.28
N GLY A 190 3.43 1.23 11.58
CA GLY A 190 2.15 0.90 12.21
C GLY A 190 0.91 0.98 11.32
N LEU A 191 -0.22 1.00 12.00
CA LEU A 191 -1.55 1.16 11.45
C LEU A 191 -1.87 2.65 11.31
N VAL A 192 -2.34 3.09 10.15
CA VAL A 192 -2.61 4.49 9.86
C VAL A 192 -4.06 4.65 9.41
N HIS A 193 -4.80 5.49 10.12
CA HIS A 193 -6.09 6.01 9.67
C HIS A 193 -5.88 7.30 8.89
N MET A 194 -6.54 7.41 7.75
CA MET A 194 -6.36 8.50 6.81
C MET A 194 -7.71 9.08 6.42
N ASP A 195 -7.87 10.39 6.57
CA ASP A 195 -9.04 11.15 6.15
C ASP A 195 -8.66 12.06 4.97
N PHE A 196 -9.28 11.80 3.82
CA PHE A 196 -9.08 12.53 2.58
C PHE A 196 -10.22 13.51 2.30
N SER A 197 -10.96 13.95 3.32
CA SER A 197 -12.07 14.91 3.19
C SER A 197 -11.66 16.12 2.36
N LYS A 198 -12.51 16.42 1.38
CA LYS A 198 -12.23 17.42 0.35
C LYS A 198 -12.03 18.81 0.97
N GLU A 199 -12.87 19.16 1.94
CA GLU A 199 -12.82 20.47 2.61
C GLU A 199 -11.47 20.71 3.30
N HIS A 200 -10.89 19.66 3.89
CA HIS A 200 -9.58 19.76 4.53
C HIS A 200 -8.47 19.83 3.49
N MET A 201 -8.48 18.90 2.52
CA MET A 201 -7.46 18.82 1.48
C MET A 201 -7.39 20.07 0.60
N ASP A 202 -8.52 20.66 0.24
CA ASP A 202 -8.59 21.89 -0.55
C ASP A 202 -7.97 23.08 0.21
N ARG A 203 -7.99 23.06 1.55
CA ARG A 203 -7.45 24.13 2.40
C ARG A 203 -5.95 24.00 2.66
N VAL A 204 -5.44 22.79 2.91
CA VAL A 204 -4.04 22.59 3.35
C VAL A 204 -3.17 21.78 2.39
N GLY A 205 -3.77 21.14 1.38
CA GLY A 205 -3.08 20.39 0.33
C GLY A 205 -2.78 18.92 0.65
N TYR A 206 -3.06 18.44 1.86
CA TYR A 206 -2.85 17.04 2.29
C TYR A 206 -4.00 16.57 3.19
N GLY A 207 -4.10 15.26 3.42
CA GLY A 207 -5.13 14.66 4.27
C GLY A 207 -4.76 14.62 5.75
N ILE A 208 -5.69 14.23 6.61
CA ILE A 208 -5.43 14.03 8.04
C ILE A 208 -4.96 12.59 8.23
N TYR A 209 -3.75 12.43 8.76
CA TYR A 209 -3.11 11.12 8.95
C TYR A 209 -2.88 10.88 10.44
N THR A 210 -3.40 9.77 10.96
CA THR A 210 -3.35 9.43 12.39
C THR A 210 -2.78 8.03 12.56
N ILE A 211 -1.64 7.95 13.25
CA ILE A 211 -1.06 6.67 13.65
C ILE A 211 -1.96 6.05 14.73
N MET A 212 -2.26 4.77 14.57
CA MET A 212 -3.08 3.98 15.48
C MET A 212 -2.25 2.83 16.06
N ASP A 213 -2.70 2.32 17.21
CA ASP A 213 -2.11 1.15 17.82
C ASP A 213 -2.33 -0.10 16.95
N ILE A 214 -1.24 -0.80 16.62
CA ILE A 214 -1.25 -2.02 15.83
C ILE A 214 -1.97 -3.17 16.55
N ASN A 215 -2.03 -3.13 17.90
CA ASN A 215 -2.71 -4.14 18.71
C ASN A 215 -4.24 -4.12 18.56
N LEU A 216 -4.79 -3.11 17.86
CA LEU A 216 -6.20 -3.07 17.48
C LEU A 216 -6.55 -4.06 16.36
N LEU A 217 -5.55 -4.56 15.62
CA LEU A 217 -5.77 -5.52 14.55
C LEU A 217 -5.99 -6.93 15.11
N PRO A 218 -6.94 -7.70 14.54
CA PRO A 218 -7.00 -9.13 14.81
C PRO A 218 -5.78 -9.83 14.18
N PRO A 219 -5.49 -11.10 14.52
CA PRO A 219 -4.53 -11.91 13.78
C PRO A 219 -4.88 -11.94 12.29
N LEU A 220 -3.91 -11.61 11.43
CA LEU A 220 -4.08 -11.58 9.98
C LEU A 220 -3.14 -12.59 9.30
N HIS A 221 -3.62 -13.21 8.23
CA HIS A 221 -2.83 -14.05 7.35
C HIS A 221 -2.70 -13.40 5.97
N LEU A 222 -1.48 -13.36 5.44
CA LEU A 222 -1.21 -12.90 4.08
C LEU A 222 -1.10 -14.10 3.14
N ILE A 223 -1.88 -14.09 2.07
CA ILE A 223 -1.82 -15.06 0.99
C ILE A 223 -1.67 -14.27 -0.30
N TYR A 224 -0.62 -14.55 -1.08
CA TYR A 224 -0.38 -13.93 -2.37
C TYR A 224 0.09 -14.97 -3.38
N THR A 225 -0.03 -14.66 -4.67
CA THR A 225 0.53 -15.44 -5.77
C THR A 225 1.68 -14.65 -6.40
N GLU A 226 2.76 -15.34 -6.78
CA GLU A 226 3.92 -14.70 -7.40
C GLU A 226 3.66 -14.24 -8.83
N ASN A 227 2.64 -14.81 -9.51
CA ASN A 227 2.26 -14.48 -10.88
C ASN A 227 0.74 -14.34 -11.03
N PRO A 228 0.14 -13.25 -10.54
CA PRO A 228 -1.28 -12.98 -10.78
C PRO A 228 -1.49 -12.59 -12.24
N SER A 229 -2.37 -13.30 -12.96
CA SER A 229 -2.83 -12.88 -14.27
C SER A 229 -3.59 -11.55 -14.19
N ASP A 230 -2.92 -10.46 -14.60
CA ASP A 230 -3.41 -9.15 -15.06
C ASP A 230 -4.60 -8.55 -14.26
N SER A 231 -4.36 -8.06 -13.04
CA SER A 231 -5.35 -7.34 -12.22
C SER A 231 -5.63 -5.90 -12.70
N GLY A 232 -4.81 -5.36 -13.61
CA GLY A 232 -4.89 -3.97 -14.09
C GLY A 232 -5.91 -3.70 -15.20
N LYS A 233 -6.45 -4.73 -15.87
CA LYS A 233 -7.40 -4.55 -16.99
C LYS A 233 -8.87 -4.48 -16.58
N ASN A 234 -9.23 -4.89 -15.35
CA ASN A 234 -10.63 -4.97 -14.95
C ASN A 234 -11.21 -3.69 -14.32
N TYR A 235 -10.49 -2.56 -14.32
CA TYR A 235 -10.97 -1.27 -13.80
C TYR A 235 -11.16 -0.17 -14.85
N ARG A 236 -11.18 -0.54 -16.15
CA ARG A 236 -11.67 0.33 -17.21
C ARG A 236 -12.93 -0.32 -17.81
N VAL A 237 -14.06 0.40 -17.72
CA VAL A 237 -15.39 0.10 -18.29
C VAL A 237 -16.37 -0.62 -17.35
N ASN A 238 -16.98 0.12 -16.40
CA ASN A 238 -18.40 0.55 -16.50
C ASN A 238 -18.84 1.34 -15.26
N LYS A 239 -18.92 2.67 -15.41
CA LYS A 239 -19.73 3.54 -14.55
C LYS A 239 -21.20 3.12 -14.74
N LYS A 240 -21.91 2.90 -13.62
CA LYS A 240 -23.32 2.49 -13.46
C LYS A 240 -23.55 0.98 -13.30
N GLN A 241 -23.44 0.47 -12.07
CA GLN A 241 -24.51 -0.34 -11.47
C GLN A 241 -24.29 -0.59 -9.97
N LYS A 242 -25.40 -0.51 -9.24
CA LYS A 242 -25.65 -0.60 -7.80
C LYS A 242 -24.69 -1.50 -7.00
N ILE A 243 -24.17 -0.92 -5.91
CA ILE A 243 -23.48 -1.57 -4.81
C ILE A 243 -24.40 -2.65 -4.19
N LYS A 244 -23.98 -3.91 -4.25
CA LYS A 244 -24.46 -4.97 -3.35
C LYS A 244 -23.35 -5.27 -2.35
N THR A 245 -23.48 -4.74 -1.14
CA THR A 245 -22.66 -5.10 0.01
C THR A 245 -22.95 -6.55 0.39
N THR A 246 -21.93 -7.42 0.36
CA THR A 246 -22.02 -8.74 1.00
C THR A 246 -20.93 -8.84 2.04
N THR A 247 -21.34 -8.74 3.30
CA THR A 247 -20.54 -9.05 4.49
C THR A 247 -20.35 -10.57 4.56
N LEU A 248 -19.10 -11.04 4.45
CA LEU A 248 -18.74 -12.43 4.72
C LEU A 248 -18.52 -12.62 6.23
N THR A 249 -19.58 -12.94 6.94
CA THR A 249 -19.50 -13.71 8.19
C THR A 249 -20.61 -14.76 8.18
N LYS A 250 -20.22 -16.01 8.50
CA LYS A 250 -21.02 -17.25 8.59
C LYS A 250 -20.98 -18.16 7.34
N GLN A 251 -19.84 -18.82 7.13
CA GLN A 251 -19.83 -20.08 6.38
C GLN A 251 -18.87 -21.14 6.95
N GLN A 252 -18.96 -21.39 8.26
CA GLN A 252 -18.30 -22.55 8.88
C GLN A 252 -19.18 -23.36 9.85
N LEU A 253 -20.50 -23.15 9.87
CA LEU A 253 -21.44 -23.96 10.67
C LEU A 253 -22.70 -24.33 9.87
N LYS A 254 -22.53 -24.88 8.66
CA LYS A 254 -23.57 -25.67 7.95
C LYS A 254 -22.95 -26.85 7.21
N LEU A 255 -22.07 -27.59 7.88
CA LEU A 255 -21.73 -28.97 7.55
C LEU A 255 -22.32 -29.89 8.63
N ASN A 256 -23.65 -29.88 8.72
CA ASN A 256 -24.40 -30.98 9.32
C ASN A 256 -25.86 -30.83 8.88
N LYS A 257 -26.18 -31.39 7.71
CA LYS A 257 -27.51 -31.81 7.23
C LYS A 257 -27.41 -32.17 5.74
N LYS A 258 -26.72 -33.27 5.44
CA LYS A 258 -27.01 -34.08 4.25
C LYS A 258 -27.52 -35.43 4.74
N GLY A 259 -28.80 -35.66 4.51
CA GLY A 259 -29.51 -36.89 4.85
C GLY A 259 -30.98 -36.72 4.51
N LYS A 260 -31.35 -37.06 3.28
CA LYS A 260 -32.73 -37.36 2.88
C LYS A 260 -32.71 -38.60 1.99
N ILE A 261 -33.71 -39.46 2.18
CA ILE A 261 -34.27 -40.58 1.39
C ILE A 261 -34.76 -41.59 2.46
N GLN A 262 -36.00 -42.09 2.57
CA GLN A 262 -37.28 -42.08 1.83
C GLN A 262 -38.40 -42.50 2.83
N PRO A 263 -39.71 -42.35 2.51
CA PRO A 263 -40.80 -42.73 3.40
C PRO A 263 -41.23 -44.21 3.23
N ALA A 264 -41.58 -44.87 4.34
CA ALA A 264 -42.21 -46.19 4.34
C ALA A 264 -43.74 -46.09 4.46
N LYS A 265 -44.41 -47.06 3.83
CA LYS A 265 -45.85 -47.19 3.53
C LYS A 265 -46.75 -47.33 4.78
N SER A 266 -48.03 -46.98 4.58
CA SER A 266 -49.19 -47.26 5.47
C SER A 266 -49.51 -48.77 5.54
N PRO A 267 -50.33 -49.22 6.52
CA PRO A 267 -51.79 -49.19 6.32
C PRO A 267 -52.66 -48.95 7.57
N HIS A 268 -53.93 -48.62 7.28
CA HIS A 268 -55.19 -48.86 8.02
C HIS A 268 -55.98 -47.65 8.57
N GLU A 269 -57.08 -47.39 7.86
CA GLU A 269 -58.35 -46.85 8.36
C GLU A 269 -59.02 -47.81 9.35
N GLY A 270 -59.79 -47.25 10.29
CA GLY A 270 -60.64 -48.00 11.21
C GLY A 270 -61.42 -47.11 12.18
N THR A 271 -62.39 -46.36 11.63
CA THR A 271 -63.73 -46.06 12.17
C THR A 271 -63.99 -45.81 13.68
N ASN A 272 -64.80 -44.74 13.87
CA ASN A 272 -65.93 -44.57 14.80
C ASN A 272 -65.81 -43.59 15.97
N ARG A 273 -66.49 -42.44 15.73
CA ARG A 273 -67.39 -41.65 16.60
C ARG A 273 -67.72 -42.25 17.97
N VAL A 274 -67.67 -41.41 19.00
CA VAL A 274 -68.73 -40.90 19.92
C VAL A 274 -67.94 -40.02 20.93
N GLY A 275 -68.26 -38.78 21.30
CA GLY A 275 -69.51 -38.05 21.42
C GLY A 275 -69.59 -37.50 22.86
N THR A 276 -69.52 -36.17 23.01
CA THR A 276 -70.17 -35.33 24.05
C THR A 276 -69.97 -35.71 25.54
N SER A 277 -69.16 -34.94 26.27
CA SER A 277 -69.54 -33.77 27.09
C SER A 277 -70.15 -34.10 28.46
N ARG A 278 -69.40 -33.77 29.53
CA ARG A 278 -69.77 -32.77 30.57
C ARG A 278 -68.75 -32.79 31.72
N LEU A 279 -68.36 -31.57 32.06
CA LEU A 279 -67.72 -31.04 33.28
C LEU A 279 -68.34 -31.57 34.60
N PRO A 280 -67.83 -31.17 35.79
CA PRO A 280 -66.45 -30.93 36.22
C PRO A 280 -66.20 -31.51 37.64
N GLN A 281 -65.02 -31.23 38.21
CA GLN A 281 -64.60 -31.25 39.64
C GLN A 281 -63.24 -31.96 39.72
N LYS A 282 -62.25 -31.58 40.52
CA LYS A 282 -62.03 -30.52 41.51
C LYS A 282 -60.52 -30.60 41.81
N ASP A 283 -59.97 -29.49 42.32
CA ASP A 283 -58.87 -29.45 43.29
C ASP A 283 -57.51 -30.08 42.92
N GLU A 284 -56.53 -29.20 42.69
CA GLU A 284 -55.20 -29.10 43.35
C GLU A 284 -54.83 -30.13 44.47
N PRO A 285 -53.55 -30.27 44.92
CA PRO A 285 -52.39 -29.39 44.67
C PRO A 285 -51.02 -30.10 44.49
N GLN A 286 -50.02 -29.23 44.33
CA GLN A 286 -48.55 -29.35 44.51
C GLN A 286 -47.72 -29.74 43.30
#